data_AF-A0A9W8F3Y2-F1
#
_entry.id   AF-A0A9W8F3Y2-F1
#
_cell.length_a   1.000
_cell.length_b   1.000
_cell.length_c   1.000
_cell.angle_alpha   90.00
_cell.angle_beta   90.00
_cell.angle_gamma   90.00
#
_symmetry.space_group_name_H-M   'P 1'
#
loop_
_entity.id
_entity.type
_entity.pdbx_description
1 polymer ?
#
loop_
_entity_poly.entity_id
_entity_poly.type
_entity_poly.pdbx_seq_one_letter_code
_entity_poly.pdbx_strand_id
1 'polypeptide(L)'
;MIYAGRKQGPYRPRTEETLDAGKLELGEDFQDAECLLISEVKVLLEAQYESKKEEKSLTDVYMKTLEYVQKFSRYTNRDTIKEVRALLKQTNLEPFECAQLGNLCCTEYDEIKSLVPSIGDKISDNDLDSLLKQMDSLKKYQG
;
A
#
# COMPACT_ATOMS: atom_id res chain seq x y z
N MET A 1 4.34 50.88 6.12
CA MET A 1 3.71 49.56 6.36
C MET A 1 4.79 48.51 6.22
N ILE A 2 5.04 47.73 7.27
CA ILE A 2 6.13 46.76 7.37
C ILE A 2 5.56 45.40 6.91
N TYR A 3 6.14 44.80 5.88
CA TYR A 3 5.80 43.43 5.48
C TYR A 3 6.32 42.47 6.56
N ALA A 4 5.40 41.83 7.28
CA ALA A 4 5.74 40.74 8.19
C ALA A 4 6.05 39.48 7.36
N GLY A 5 7.33 39.10 7.29
CA GLY A 5 7.77 37.85 6.68
C GLY A 5 7.21 36.64 7.43
N ARG A 6 6.68 35.66 6.69
CA ARG A 6 6.33 34.34 7.24
C ARG A 6 7.57 33.75 7.90
N LYS A 7 7.47 33.39 9.18
CA LYS A 7 8.52 32.62 9.86
C LYS A 7 8.64 31.26 9.17
N GLN A 8 9.75 31.02 8.48
CA GLN A 8 10.16 29.65 8.14
C GLN A 8 10.27 28.89 9.46
N GLY A 9 9.60 27.73 9.55
CA GLY A 9 9.82 26.80 10.64
C GLY A 9 11.31 26.42 10.73
N PRO A 10 11.77 25.89 11.87
CA PRO A 10 13.17 25.51 12.02
C PRO A 10 13.58 24.61 10.86
N TYR A 11 14.67 24.99 10.18
CA TYR A 11 15.34 24.14 9.20
C TYR A 11 15.75 22.87 9.94
N ARG A 12 15.01 21.77 9.74
CA ARG A 12 15.53 20.43 10.04
C ARG A 12 16.67 20.24 9.04
N PRO A 13 17.94 20.13 9.48
CA PRO A 13 18.98 19.67 8.59
C PRO A 13 18.47 18.36 8.00
N ARG A 14 18.52 18.24 6.67
CA ARG A 14 18.28 16.96 6.02
C ARG A 14 19.44 16.08 6.46
N THR A 15 19.27 15.36 7.56
CA THR A 15 20.06 14.16 7.81
C THR A 15 19.95 13.36 6.53
N GLU A 16 21.08 12.91 5.98
CA GLU A 16 21.06 11.87 4.96
C GLU A 16 20.48 10.64 5.67
N GLU A 17 19.16 10.56 5.70
CA GLU A 17 18.46 9.41 6.20
C GLU A 17 18.81 8.29 5.25
N THR A 18 19.55 7.31 5.75
CA THR A 18 19.84 6.06 5.05
C THR A 18 18.56 5.23 5.04
N LEU A 19 17.54 5.71 4.31
CA LEU A 19 16.28 5.01 4.13
C LEU A 19 16.43 3.95 3.04
N ASP A 20 15.99 2.74 3.35
CA ASP A 20 16.04 1.59 2.47
C ASP A 20 14.81 0.72 2.71
N ALA A 21 13.82 0.85 1.84
CA ALA A 21 12.58 0.07 1.93
C ALA A 21 12.84 -1.44 1.80
N GLY A 22 13.92 -1.85 1.11
CA GLY A 22 14.33 -3.24 1.03
C GLY A 22 14.83 -3.81 2.36
N LYS A 23 15.12 -2.94 3.33
CA LYS A 23 15.51 -3.27 4.70
C LYS A 23 14.48 -2.83 5.74
N LEU A 24 13.32 -2.32 5.33
CA LEU A 24 12.29 -1.70 6.19
C LEU A 24 12.79 -0.49 6.98
N GLU A 25 13.79 0.22 6.46
CA GLU A 25 14.25 1.50 6.99
C GLU A 25 13.38 2.61 6.36
N LEU A 26 12.16 2.80 6.88
CA LEU A 26 11.14 3.69 6.29
C LEU A 26 11.14 5.12 6.86
N GLY A 27 11.84 5.32 7.98
CA GLY A 27 11.91 6.59 8.70
C GLY A 27 10.89 6.67 9.84
N GLU A 28 11.13 7.60 10.78
CA GLU A 28 10.36 7.71 12.04
C GLU A 28 8.85 7.85 11.84
N ASP A 29 8.44 8.57 10.79
CA ASP A 29 7.02 8.82 10.49
C ASP A 29 6.30 7.59 9.91
N PHE A 30 7.04 6.61 9.37
CA PHE A 30 6.47 5.48 8.62
C PHE A 30 6.81 4.10 9.19
N GLN A 31 7.71 4.02 10.17
CA GLN A 31 8.14 2.75 10.74
C GLN A 31 6.97 1.95 11.35
N ASP A 32 6.04 2.64 12.02
CA ASP A 32 4.86 2.06 12.66
C ASP A 32 3.55 2.34 11.89
N ALA A 33 3.65 2.83 10.65
CA ALA A 33 2.48 3.23 9.88
C ALA A 33 1.77 2.01 9.26
N GLU A 34 0.45 1.99 9.37
CA GLU A 34 -0.40 1.06 8.63
C GLU A 34 -0.34 1.35 7.12
N CYS A 35 -0.32 0.30 6.31
CA CYS A 35 -0.27 0.41 4.85
C CYS A 35 -1.60 -0.03 4.23
N LEU A 36 -2.05 0.71 3.20
CA LEU A 36 -3.24 0.38 2.42
C LEU A 36 -2.86 -0.38 1.14
N LEU A 37 -3.70 -1.33 0.75
CA LEU A 37 -3.64 -1.94 -0.57
C LEU A 37 -4.14 -0.95 -1.63
N ILE A 38 -3.63 -1.03 -2.86
CA ILE A 38 -4.15 -0.24 -4.00
C ILE A 38 -5.67 -0.42 -4.12
N SER A 39 -6.14 -1.65 -3.91
CA SER A 39 -7.57 -1.99 -3.95
C SER A 39 -8.39 -1.34 -2.84
N GLU A 40 -7.84 -1.15 -1.65
CA GLU A 40 -8.51 -0.42 -0.56
C GLU A 40 -8.53 1.08 -0.83
N VAL A 41 -7.42 1.63 -1.33
CA VAL A 41 -7.34 3.03 -1.74
C VAL A 41 -8.38 3.31 -2.82
N LYS A 42 -8.56 2.41 -3.80
CA LYS A 42 -9.63 2.52 -4.80
C LYS A 42 -11.00 2.65 -4.14
N VAL A 43 -11.37 1.77 -3.23
CA VAL A 43 -12.68 1.80 -2.55
C VAL A 43 -12.88 3.13 -1.81
N LEU A 44 -11.85 3.63 -1.12
CA LEU A 44 -11.91 4.89 -0.38
C LEU A 44 -12.06 6.09 -1.32
N LEU A 45 -11.27 6.16 -2.38
CA LEU A 45 -11.31 7.27 -3.33
C LEU A 45 -12.59 7.25 -4.19
N GLU A 46 -13.14 6.09 -4.54
CA GLU A 46 -14.43 6.03 -5.24
C GLU A 46 -15.58 6.50 -4.33
N ALA A 47 -15.59 6.08 -3.06
CA ALA A 47 -16.59 6.53 -2.10
C ALA A 47 -16.53 8.05 -1.89
N GLN A 48 -15.32 8.61 -1.73
CA GLN A 48 -15.15 10.04 -1.61
C GLN A 48 -15.49 10.78 -2.91
N TYR A 49 -15.17 10.21 -4.08
CA TYR A 49 -15.50 10.82 -5.38
C TYR A 49 -17.02 10.98 -5.53
N GLU A 50 -17.79 9.93 -5.27
CA GLU A 50 -19.26 9.99 -5.34
C GLU A 50 -19.84 11.02 -4.35
N SER A 51 -19.25 11.17 -3.16
CA SER A 51 -19.71 12.17 -2.18
C SER A 51 -19.41 13.62 -2.58
N LYS A 52 -18.39 13.87 -3.40
CA LYS A 52 -17.89 15.22 -3.74
C LYS A 52 -18.05 15.60 -5.21
N LYS A 53 -18.65 14.73 -6.02
CA LYS A 53 -18.80 14.92 -7.47
C LYS A 53 -19.50 16.24 -7.84
N GLU A 54 -20.41 16.70 -6.99
CA GLU A 54 -21.17 17.95 -7.19
C GLU A 54 -20.37 19.21 -6.80
N GLU A 55 -19.43 19.11 -5.85
CA GLU A 55 -18.69 20.25 -5.31
C GLU A 55 -17.47 20.67 -6.15
N LYS A 56 -17.08 19.89 -7.18
CA LYS A 56 -15.95 20.13 -8.09
C LYS A 56 -14.61 20.49 -7.42
N SER A 57 -14.42 20.15 -6.15
CA SER A 57 -13.26 20.56 -5.36
C SER A 57 -12.12 19.53 -5.34
N LEU A 58 -12.13 18.55 -6.25
CA LEU A 58 -11.11 17.50 -6.28
C LEU A 58 -9.86 18.00 -6.99
N THR A 59 -8.69 17.73 -6.40
CA THR A 59 -7.41 18.18 -6.93
C THR A 59 -6.94 17.29 -8.08
N ASP A 60 -6.03 17.81 -8.91
CA ASP A 60 -5.41 17.02 -9.98
C ASP A 60 -4.68 15.77 -9.45
N VAL A 61 -4.06 15.88 -8.25
CA VAL A 61 -3.42 14.75 -7.57
C VAL A 61 -4.46 13.67 -7.26
N TYR A 62 -5.61 14.07 -6.70
CA TYR A 62 -6.70 13.14 -6.41
C TYR A 62 -7.16 12.39 -7.65
N MET A 63 -7.41 13.11 -8.75
CA MET A 63 -7.92 12.52 -9.99
C MET A 63 -6.89 11.54 -10.60
N LYS A 64 -5.61 11.90 -10.59
CA LYS A 64 -4.53 11.01 -11.06
C LYS A 64 -4.38 9.77 -10.17
N THR A 65 -4.48 9.93 -8.85
CA THR A 65 -4.44 8.78 -7.93
C THR A 65 -5.64 7.88 -8.14
N LEU A 66 -6.84 8.44 -8.30
CA LEU A 66 -8.06 7.67 -8.59
C LEU A 66 -7.92 6.86 -9.88
N GLU A 67 -7.45 7.48 -10.96
CA GLU A 67 -7.19 6.79 -12.24
C GLU A 67 -6.17 5.65 -12.07
N TYR A 68 -5.06 5.92 -11.37
CA TYR A 68 -4.04 4.90 -11.10
C TYR A 68 -4.62 3.71 -10.33
N VAL A 69 -5.31 3.95 -9.20
CA VAL A 69 -5.83 2.84 -8.39
C VAL A 69 -6.96 2.11 -9.09
N GLN A 70 -7.78 2.78 -9.92
CA GLN A 70 -8.78 2.10 -10.75
C GLN A 70 -8.14 1.15 -11.77
N LYS A 71 -7.01 1.54 -12.36
CA LYS A 71 -6.27 0.74 -13.34
C LYS A 71 -5.51 -0.44 -12.73
N PHE A 72 -4.92 -0.23 -11.55
CA PHE A 72 -4.00 -1.21 -10.94
C PHE A 72 -4.60 -2.00 -9.77
N SER A 73 -5.86 -1.72 -9.39
CA SER A 73 -6.59 -2.54 -8.42
C SER A 73 -6.57 -4.01 -8.82
N ARG A 74 -6.07 -4.85 -7.93
CA ARG A 74 -6.00 -6.30 -8.14
C ARG A 74 -7.28 -6.99 -7.67
N TYR A 75 -7.93 -6.37 -6.68
CA TYR A 75 -9.18 -6.81 -6.11
C TYR A 75 -10.24 -5.72 -6.31
N THR A 76 -11.42 -6.07 -6.81
CA THR A 76 -12.51 -5.12 -7.11
C THR A 76 -13.73 -5.35 -6.22
N ASN A 77 -13.93 -6.57 -5.74
CA ASN A 77 -15.00 -6.90 -4.79
C ASN A 77 -14.57 -6.56 -3.35
N ARG A 78 -15.43 -5.85 -2.61
CA ARG A 78 -15.14 -5.41 -1.24
C ARG A 78 -14.94 -6.56 -0.25
N ASP A 79 -15.66 -7.67 -0.42
CA ASP A 79 -15.53 -8.82 0.47
C ASP A 79 -14.24 -9.59 0.18
N THR A 80 -13.86 -9.72 -1.10
CA THR A 80 -12.54 -10.23 -1.51
C THR A 80 -11.41 -9.40 -0.91
N ILE A 81 -11.50 -8.06 -0.93
CA ILE A 81 -10.49 -7.17 -0.32
C ILE A 81 -10.35 -7.45 1.18
N LYS A 82 -11.47 -7.58 1.90
CA LYS A 82 -11.45 -7.91 3.35
C LYS A 82 -10.81 -9.27 3.61
N GLU A 83 -11.12 -10.26 2.77
CA GLU A 83 -10.60 -11.62 2.93
C GLU A 83 -9.10 -11.68 2.66
N VAL A 84 -8.61 -11.02 1.61
CA VAL A 84 -7.17 -10.87 1.35
C VAL A 84 -6.48 -10.18 2.53
N ARG A 85 -7.06 -9.11 3.06
CA ARG A 85 -6.51 -8.42 4.23
C ARG A 85 -6.48 -9.33 5.47
N ALA A 86 -7.50 -10.16 5.66
CA ALA A 86 -7.55 -11.13 6.76
C ALA A 86 -6.47 -12.21 6.63
N LEU A 87 -6.21 -12.71 5.41
CA LEU A 87 -5.11 -13.65 5.15
C LEU A 87 -3.74 -13.03 5.47
N LEU A 88 -3.48 -11.82 4.99
CA LEU A 88 -2.21 -11.13 5.24
C LEU A 88 -1.96 -10.90 6.74
N LYS A 89 -3.00 -10.57 7.51
CA LYS A 89 -2.94 -10.38 8.97
C LYS A 89 -2.61 -11.66 9.77
N GLN A 90 -2.68 -12.84 9.16
CA GLN A 90 -2.30 -14.09 9.81
C GLN A 90 -0.79 -14.36 9.73
N THR A 91 -0.06 -13.58 8.92
CA THR A 91 1.40 -13.66 8.81
C THR A 91 2.09 -12.81 9.88
N ASN A 92 3.40 -12.98 10.07
CA ASN A 92 4.19 -12.05 10.90
C ASN A 92 4.79 -10.87 10.10
N LEU A 93 4.39 -10.72 8.83
CA LEU A 93 4.96 -9.72 7.93
C LEU A 93 4.57 -8.31 8.36
N GLU A 94 5.46 -7.36 8.11
CA GLU A 94 5.23 -5.95 8.42
C GLU A 94 4.13 -5.36 7.51
N PRO A 95 3.43 -4.29 7.92
CA PRO A 95 2.39 -3.66 7.11
C PRO A 95 2.84 -3.32 5.68
N PHE A 96 4.09 -2.85 5.53
CA PHE A 96 4.69 -2.57 4.23
C PHE A 96 4.78 -3.83 3.35
N GLU A 97 5.27 -4.94 3.91
CA GLU A 97 5.43 -6.22 3.21
C GLU A 97 4.07 -6.79 2.80
N CYS A 98 3.09 -6.75 3.71
CA CYS A 98 1.71 -7.13 3.42
C CYS A 98 1.14 -6.32 2.24
N ALA A 99 1.41 -5.01 2.20
CA ALA A 99 0.97 -4.16 1.11
C ALA A 99 1.69 -4.50 -0.21
N GLN A 100 2.99 -4.80 -0.18
CA GLN A 100 3.71 -5.25 -1.38
C GLN A 100 3.11 -6.55 -1.92
N LEU A 101 2.85 -7.56 -1.08
CA LEU A 101 2.22 -8.82 -1.48
C LEU A 101 0.85 -8.59 -2.14
N GLY A 102 0.00 -7.80 -1.51
CA GLY A 102 -1.35 -7.51 -2.01
C GLY A 102 -1.39 -6.68 -3.30
N ASN A 103 -0.32 -5.94 -3.62
CA ASN A 103 -0.26 -5.07 -4.79
C ASN A 103 0.45 -5.72 -5.99
N LEU A 104 1.56 -6.43 -5.74
CA LEU A 104 2.37 -7.08 -6.78
C LEU A 104 1.65 -8.28 -7.39
N CYS A 105 0.97 -9.09 -6.57
CA CYS A 105 0.28 -10.33 -6.97
C CYS A 105 1.17 -11.29 -7.78
N CYS A 106 2.41 -11.48 -7.34
CA CYS A 106 3.29 -12.53 -7.85
C CYS A 106 2.70 -13.92 -7.55
N THR A 107 3.04 -14.90 -8.36
CA THR A 107 2.51 -16.27 -8.25
C THR A 107 3.50 -17.26 -7.64
N GLU A 108 4.75 -16.85 -7.48
CA GLU A 108 5.86 -17.70 -7.03
C GLU A 108 6.58 -17.01 -5.86
N TYR A 109 6.90 -17.78 -4.81
CA TYR A 109 7.58 -17.25 -3.62
C TYR A 109 8.94 -16.59 -3.92
N ASP A 110 9.70 -17.12 -4.88
CA ASP A 110 11.03 -16.62 -5.26
C ASP A 110 10.95 -15.20 -5.86
N GLU A 111 9.94 -14.96 -6.69
CA GLU A 111 9.67 -13.62 -7.24
C GLU A 111 9.38 -12.60 -6.12
N ILE A 112 8.58 -13.00 -5.12
CA ILE A 112 8.28 -12.17 -3.96
C ILE A 112 9.54 -11.86 -3.15
N LYS A 113 10.36 -12.88 -2.84
CA LYS A 113 11.59 -12.67 -2.07
C LYS A 113 12.61 -11.80 -2.81
N SER A 114 12.63 -11.87 -4.15
CA SER A 114 13.44 -11.01 -4.99
C SER A 114 12.95 -9.55 -4.99
N LEU A 115 11.64 -9.32 -5.10
CA LEU A 115 11.04 -7.98 -5.16
C LEU A 115 10.90 -7.31 -3.78
N VAL A 116 10.74 -8.10 -2.72
CA VAL A 116 10.51 -7.64 -1.34
C VAL A 116 11.53 -8.33 -0.42
N PRO A 117 12.82 -7.96 -0.51
CA PRO A 117 13.90 -8.68 0.16
C PRO A 117 13.81 -8.63 1.69
N SER A 118 13.10 -7.65 2.26
CA SER A 118 12.87 -7.52 3.69
C SER A 118 12.11 -8.70 4.32
N ILE A 119 11.36 -9.44 3.51
CA ILE A 119 10.62 -10.63 3.97
C ILE A 119 11.59 -11.67 4.51
N GLY A 120 12.77 -11.82 3.87
CA GLY A 120 13.80 -12.76 4.29
C GLY A 120 13.24 -14.14 4.64
N ASP A 121 13.46 -14.57 5.88
CA ASP A 121 13.03 -15.86 6.43
C ASP A 121 11.83 -15.75 7.40
N LYS A 122 11.13 -14.61 7.40
CA LYS A 122 9.94 -14.36 8.25
C LYS A 122 8.80 -15.35 8.01
N ILE A 123 8.71 -15.85 6.79
CA ILE A 123 7.74 -16.85 6.33
C ILE A 123 8.49 -17.92 5.53
N SER A 124 8.10 -19.19 5.71
CA SER A 124 8.69 -20.29 4.94
C SER A 124 8.25 -20.24 3.48
N ASP A 125 9.05 -20.79 2.57
CA ASP A 125 8.71 -20.83 1.14
C ASP A 125 7.38 -21.54 0.88
N ASN A 126 7.12 -22.64 1.60
CA ASN A 126 5.88 -23.41 1.51
C ASN A 126 4.65 -22.60 1.99
N ASP A 127 4.79 -21.87 3.09
CA ASP A 127 3.69 -21.05 3.64
C ASP A 127 3.42 -19.84 2.76
N LEU A 128 4.49 -19.21 2.23
CA LEU A 128 4.37 -18.10 1.29
C LEU A 128 3.70 -18.56 -0.01
N ASP A 129 4.11 -19.70 -0.57
CA ASP A 129 3.45 -20.28 -1.74
C ASP A 129 1.97 -20.58 -1.49
N SER A 130 1.63 -21.12 -0.32
CA SER A 130 0.24 -21.39 0.07
C SER A 130 -0.57 -20.09 0.16
N LEU A 131 0.01 -19.04 0.76
CA LEU A 131 -0.60 -17.72 0.86
C LEU A 131 -0.85 -17.10 -0.52
N LEU A 132 0.15 -17.12 -1.41
CA LEU A 132 0.04 -16.59 -2.77
C LEU A 132 -1.05 -17.33 -3.56
N LYS A 133 -1.13 -18.66 -3.44
CA LYS A 133 -2.19 -19.47 -4.08
C LYS A 133 -3.59 -19.11 -3.56
N GLN A 134 -3.74 -18.89 -2.25
CA GLN A 134 -5.01 -18.44 -1.68
C GLN A 134 -5.41 -17.05 -2.19
N MET A 135 -4.46 -16.10 -2.20
CA MET A 135 -4.69 -14.75 -2.71
C MET A 135 -5.03 -14.73 -4.22
N ASP A 136 -4.39 -15.59 -5.03
CA ASP A 136 -4.70 -15.73 -6.46
C ASP A 136 -6.07 -16.39 -6.70
N SER A 137 -6.45 -17.36 -5.87
CA SER A 137 -7.80 -17.93 -5.87
C SER A 137 -8.86 -16.83 -5.64
N LEU A 138 -8.71 -16.04 -4.58
CA LEU A 138 -9.60 -14.91 -4.28
C LEU A 138 -9.67 -13.91 -5.44
N LYS A 139 -8.54 -13.65 -6.09
CA LYS A 139 -8.49 -12.79 -7.28
C LYS A 139 -9.29 -13.34 -8.46
N LYS A 140 -9.32 -14.67 -8.66
CA LYS A 140 -10.04 -15.31 -9.77
C LYS A 140 -11.55 -15.40 -9.55
N TYR A 141 -12.00 -15.53 -8.30
CA TYR A 141 -13.41 -15.77 -7.95
C TYR A 141 -14.19 -14.53 -7.49
N GLN A 142 -13.64 -13.33 -7.67
CA GLN A 142 -14.27 -12.07 -7.27
C GLN A 142 -15.24 -11.45 -8.30
N GLY A 143 -15.46 -12.14 -9.42
CA GLY A 143 -16.31 -11.72 -10.53
C GLY A 143 -17.78 -12.05 -10.35
#